data_AF-A0A1W6CIP6-F1
#
_entry.id   AF-A0A1W6CIP6-F1
#
_cell.length_a   1.000
_cell.length_b   1.000
_cell.length_c   1.000
_cell.angle_alpha   90.00
_cell.angle_beta   90.00
_cell.angle_gamma   90.00
#
_symmetry.space_group_name_H-M   'P 1'
#
loop_
_entity.id
_entity.type
_entity.pdbx_description
1 polymer ?
#
loop_
_entity_poly.entity_id
_entity_poly.type
_entity_poly.pdbx_seq_one_letter_code
_entity_poly.pdbx_strand_id
1 'polypeptide(L)'
;MRKLIIALAAGTALGGAGIYATMVPRHAVKAAHAEEGHSNGGEHAHAEERLSSTTFAVSTELFMEYPVPVAGEAGDFVLHFTRLADFKPPAGGEAVITLSGGGQPDESFPALMDKPGIFRALVIPKAAGTRRLGVALRTPDGADRHDLGEITVHADDAGAKAAMDEADHGEKTGRIAVTKEVQWKIDFATAEVRPRLIRDSVAASGTIRARASDEAIVAAPGAGMLTPSPDFPRMGQMVEKGQVLAWLVPQLGAETDSATLELGSRKARLALDLATQERQRLEGLLKLEAIPERRVIEARNQEAAARAELDAASRRAAPYQGAKGGIALRAPVSGRLAAVNTQPGATIGQGQPLFHIAGLSKLWLEAQIPEAQIGRVRDPLGAWFTADGYETATLIEQGRNGRLIALGGVVDKESRTVPALFEFDNPEERFRIGAYAQVRVFTGAAEESPAVPASAILDDNGQPVVFVQTGGESFERRAVVAGLRDGDFVAIRDGVSAGERVVARGAYQVKLAAAAPASLSHGHAH
;
A
#
# COMPACT_ATOMS: atom_id res chain seq x y z
N MET A 1 3.95 58.12 -0.34
CA MET A 1 2.70 58.64 0.26
C MET A 1 2.40 57.83 1.51
N ARG A 2 2.14 58.55 2.62
CA ARG A 2 1.61 58.17 3.95
C ARG A 2 2.32 57.09 4.80
N LYS A 3 3.15 57.61 5.71
CA LYS A 3 3.43 57.13 7.08
C LYS A 3 2.23 57.40 8.01
N LEU A 4 2.10 56.63 9.10
CA LEU A 4 1.83 57.21 10.42
C LEU A 4 2.35 56.31 11.57
N ILE A 5 2.95 56.98 12.55
CA ILE A 5 3.58 56.55 13.81
C ILE A 5 2.74 57.12 14.97
N ILE A 6 2.75 56.50 16.16
CA ILE A 6 2.71 57.07 17.55
C ILE A 6 2.71 55.83 18.51
N ALA A 7 3.74 55.52 19.34
CA ALA A 7 4.24 56.11 20.60
C ALA A 7 3.21 56.02 21.78
N LEU A 8 3.48 55.71 23.06
CA LEU A 8 4.67 55.59 23.93
C LEU A 8 4.29 54.92 25.29
N ALA A 9 5.26 54.23 25.94
CA ALA A 9 5.61 54.05 27.38
C ALA A 9 4.63 53.90 28.58
N ALA A 10 4.92 52.92 29.47
CA ALA A 10 5.21 53.02 30.94
C ALA A 10 5.27 51.59 31.56
N GLY A 11 6.38 51.09 32.15
CA GLY A 11 6.81 51.25 33.56
C GLY A 11 6.00 50.35 34.51
N THR A 12 6.49 49.24 35.08
CA THR A 12 7.30 49.20 36.32
C THR A 12 7.60 47.74 36.72
N ALA A 13 8.75 47.52 37.36
CA ALA A 13 9.17 46.29 38.00
C ALA A 13 9.09 46.41 39.53
N LEU A 14 8.72 45.33 40.21
CA LEU A 14 8.91 44.98 41.64
C LEU A 14 8.27 43.60 41.80
N GLY A 15 8.78 42.59 42.50
CA GLY A 15 9.85 42.48 43.48
C GLY A 15 9.51 41.20 44.26
N GLY A 16 10.46 40.28 44.38
CA GLY A 16 10.23 38.96 44.96
C GLY A 16 10.02 38.97 46.48
N ALA A 17 9.51 37.84 46.98
CA ALA A 17 9.65 37.44 48.38
C ALA A 17 9.79 35.92 48.42
N GLY A 18 10.98 35.44 48.76
CA GLY A 18 11.12 34.15 49.43
C GLY A 18 10.79 34.32 50.92
N ILE A 19 10.60 33.21 51.64
CA ILE A 19 11.10 32.98 53.02
C ILE A 19 10.70 31.57 53.50
N TYR A 20 11.75 30.82 53.81
CA TYR A 20 11.97 29.83 54.88
C TYR A 20 11.21 28.49 54.93
N ALA A 21 12.04 27.46 54.71
CA ALA A 21 11.97 26.16 55.34
C ALA A 21 12.19 26.24 56.86
N THR A 22 11.46 25.41 57.61
CA THR A 22 11.85 24.93 58.94
C THR A 22 11.67 23.42 59.02
N MET A 23 12.71 22.76 59.52
CA MET A 23 12.84 21.32 59.79
C MET A 23 12.29 20.99 61.20
N VAL A 24 11.56 19.85 61.30
CA VAL A 24 11.74 18.70 62.25
C VAL A 24 11.48 19.00 63.77
N PRO A 25 10.77 18.13 64.57
CA PRO A 25 11.21 16.75 64.80
C PRO A 25 10.19 15.61 64.99
N ARG A 26 10.74 14.40 64.78
CA ARG A 26 10.26 13.09 65.21
C ARG A 26 10.06 13.02 66.72
N HIS A 27 8.94 12.46 67.15
CA HIS A 27 8.88 11.69 68.39
C HIS A 27 8.20 10.33 68.16
N ALA A 28 8.92 9.30 68.58
CA ALA A 28 8.45 7.94 68.73
C ALA A 28 7.82 7.79 70.12
N VAL A 29 6.67 7.13 70.22
CA VAL A 29 6.17 6.55 71.46
C VAL A 29 5.65 5.14 71.20
N LYS A 30 6.05 4.23 72.09
CA LYS A 30 5.77 2.80 72.13
C LYS A 30 4.31 2.47 72.44
N ALA A 31 3.93 1.28 71.95
CA ALA A 31 2.90 0.33 72.35
C ALA A 31 2.11 0.56 73.65
N ALA A 32 0.79 0.33 73.56
CA ALA A 32 -0.01 -0.27 74.61
C ALA A 32 -1.07 -1.21 73.98
N HIS A 33 -1.01 -2.49 74.35
CA HIS A 33 -2.10 -3.44 74.19
C HIS A 33 -3.23 -3.06 75.16
N ALA A 34 -4.46 -3.08 74.68
CA ALA A 34 -5.64 -3.29 75.50
C ALA A 34 -6.63 -4.14 74.68
N GLU A 35 -6.88 -5.35 75.16
CA GLU A 35 -8.04 -6.16 74.79
C GLU A 35 -9.30 -5.46 75.31
N GLU A 36 -10.35 -5.42 74.48
CA GLU A 36 -11.72 -5.86 74.79
C GLU A 36 -12.72 -5.24 73.80
N GLY A 37 -13.68 -6.05 73.36
CA GLY A 37 -14.94 -5.56 72.78
C GLY A 37 -15.24 -6.04 71.37
N HIS A 38 -15.67 -7.30 71.26
CA HIS A 38 -16.45 -7.75 70.11
C HIS A 38 -17.71 -6.89 69.94
N SER A 39 -17.83 -6.24 68.77
CA SER A 39 -19.13 -5.99 68.14
C SER A 39 -18.99 -6.25 66.64
N ASN A 40 -19.36 -7.46 66.23
CA ASN A 40 -19.54 -7.82 64.82
C ASN A 40 -20.72 -7.00 64.26
N GLY A 41 -20.44 -5.84 63.69
CA GLY A 41 -21.27 -5.20 62.68
C GLY A 41 -20.68 -5.56 61.32
N GLY A 42 -20.93 -6.78 60.85
CA GLY A 42 -20.56 -7.19 59.50
C GLY A 42 -21.47 -6.54 58.49
N GLU A 43 -21.09 -5.37 57.98
CA GLU A 43 -21.55 -4.93 56.67
C GLU A 43 -20.87 -5.83 55.63
N HIS A 44 -21.60 -6.85 55.20
CA HIS A 44 -21.26 -7.64 54.04
C HIS A 44 -21.28 -6.72 52.81
N ALA A 45 -20.13 -6.19 52.43
CA ALA A 45 -19.91 -5.66 51.09
C ALA A 45 -20.02 -6.84 50.12
N HIS A 46 -21.21 -7.05 49.58
CA HIS A 46 -21.41 -7.95 48.46
C HIS A 46 -20.58 -7.43 47.29
N ALA A 47 -19.64 -8.24 46.79
CA ALA A 47 -19.07 -8.02 45.47
C ALA A 47 -20.23 -8.18 44.48
N GLU A 48 -20.80 -7.08 44.02
CA GLU A 48 -21.91 -7.09 43.07
C GLU A 48 -21.44 -7.71 41.75
N GLU A 49 -22.02 -8.86 41.40
CA GLU A 49 -21.81 -9.49 40.10
C GLU A 49 -22.36 -8.57 39.00
N ARG A 50 -21.52 -8.23 38.02
CA ARG A 50 -21.85 -7.29 36.96
C ARG A 50 -22.11 -8.02 35.65
N LEU A 51 -23.16 -7.59 34.94
CA LEU A 51 -23.39 -7.99 33.56
C LEU A 51 -22.36 -7.29 32.67
N SER A 52 -21.95 -7.97 31.60
CA SER A 52 -21.10 -7.37 30.56
C SER A 52 -21.70 -7.53 29.18
N SER A 53 -21.57 -6.51 28.34
CA SER A 53 -22.04 -6.52 26.96
C SER A 53 -21.04 -5.85 26.04
N THR A 54 -20.93 -6.35 24.81
CA THR A 54 -19.99 -5.81 23.80
C THR A 54 -20.72 -5.59 22.50
N THR A 55 -20.57 -4.38 21.94
CA THR A 55 -21.20 -4.02 20.67
C THR A 55 -20.24 -3.23 19.79
N PHE A 56 -20.45 -3.29 18.48
CA PHE A 56 -19.64 -2.62 17.49
C PHE A 56 -20.52 -1.66 16.69
N ALA A 57 -20.10 -0.40 16.61
CA ALA A 57 -20.66 0.61 15.72
C ALA A 57 -19.76 0.76 14.48
N VAL A 58 -19.89 1.88 13.75
CA VAL A 58 -19.13 2.10 12.51
C VAL A 58 -17.66 2.36 12.81
N SER A 59 -17.36 3.16 13.84
CA SER A 59 -15.99 3.58 14.18
C SER A 59 -15.54 3.17 15.58
N THR A 60 -16.46 2.76 16.46
CA THR A 60 -16.13 2.35 17.83
C THR A 60 -16.64 0.95 18.21
N GLU A 61 -15.89 0.30 19.09
CA GLU A 61 -16.34 -0.82 19.93
C GLU A 61 -16.71 -0.26 21.31
N LEU A 62 -17.82 -0.74 21.88
CA LEU A 62 -18.23 -0.48 23.26
C LEU A 62 -18.22 -1.81 24.02
N PHE A 63 -17.41 -1.88 25.07
CA PHE A 63 -17.50 -2.88 26.13
C PHE A 63 -18.10 -2.21 27.37
N MET A 64 -19.25 -2.68 27.82
CA MET A 64 -19.98 -2.08 28.93
C MET A 64 -20.19 -3.10 30.05
N GLU A 65 -19.94 -2.67 31.28
CA GLU A 65 -20.18 -3.42 32.50
C GLU A 65 -21.19 -2.67 33.36
N TYR A 66 -22.21 -3.37 33.85
CA TYR A 66 -23.33 -2.75 34.56
C TYR A 66 -24.02 -3.77 35.47
N PRO A 67 -24.60 -3.33 36.60
CA PRO A 67 -25.39 -4.20 37.46
C PRO A 67 -26.73 -4.55 36.79
N VAL A 68 -27.44 -5.54 37.34
CA VAL A 68 -28.83 -5.79 36.95
C VAL A 68 -29.67 -4.55 37.26
N PRO A 69 -30.33 -3.90 36.28
CA PRO A 69 -31.03 -2.65 36.54
C PRO A 69 -32.30 -2.85 37.39
N VAL A 70 -32.45 -2.07 38.46
CA VAL A 70 -33.64 -2.05 39.34
C VAL A 70 -34.30 -0.67 39.30
N ALA A 71 -35.62 -0.64 39.21
CA ALA A 71 -36.37 0.61 39.15
C ALA A 71 -36.27 1.38 40.47
N GLY A 72 -35.86 2.65 40.40
CA GLY A 72 -35.68 3.55 41.55
C GLY A 72 -34.30 3.45 42.21
N GLU A 73 -33.46 2.50 41.79
CA GLU A 73 -32.13 2.29 42.36
C GLU A 73 -31.02 2.74 41.42
N ALA A 74 -29.90 3.15 42.01
CA ALA A 74 -28.78 3.70 41.26
C ALA A 74 -27.78 2.60 40.90
N GLY A 75 -27.66 2.33 39.59
CA GLY A 75 -26.66 1.41 39.05
C GLY A 75 -25.46 2.17 38.48
N ASP A 76 -24.25 1.72 38.81
CA ASP A 76 -23.00 2.23 38.21
C ASP A 76 -22.70 1.49 36.89
N PHE A 77 -22.77 2.21 35.77
CA PHE A 77 -22.48 1.71 34.44
C PHE A 77 -21.09 2.18 34.01
N VAL A 78 -20.22 1.25 33.64
CA VAL A 78 -18.86 1.52 33.17
C VAL A 78 -18.78 1.20 31.68
N LEU A 79 -18.37 2.18 30.88
CA LEU A 79 -18.34 2.09 29.42
C LEU A 79 -16.91 2.27 28.93
N HIS A 80 -16.39 1.24 28.28
CA HIS A 80 -15.08 1.24 27.64
C HIS A 80 -15.24 1.36 26.12
N PHE A 81 -14.87 2.51 25.58
CA PHE A 81 -14.87 2.76 24.15
C PHE A 81 -13.48 2.53 23.55
N THR A 82 -13.45 1.80 22.44
CA THR A 82 -12.22 1.58 21.65
C THR A 82 -12.47 2.02 20.22
N ARG A 83 -11.60 2.85 19.66
CA ARG A 83 -11.68 3.25 18.24
C ARG A 83 -11.23 2.10 17.36
N LEU A 84 -12.02 1.74 16.36
CA LEU A 84 -11.71 0.63 15.44
C LEU A 84 -10.62 0.94 14.42
N ALA A 85 -10.30 2.23 14.23
CA ALA A 85 -9.25 2.66 13.30
C ALA A 85 -7.85 2.25 13.79
N ASP A 86 -7.60 2.33 15.09
CA ASP A 86 -6.28 2.13 15.69
C ASP A 86 -6.29 1.31 16.99
N PHE A 87 -7.47 0.86 17.44
CA PHE A 87 -7.69 0.11 18.68
C PHE A 87 -7.19 0.84 19.93
N LYS A 88 -7.22 2.18 19.91
CA LYS A 88 -6.90 3.04 21.05
C LYS A 88 -8.16 3.67 21.65
N PRO A 89 -8.11 4.10 22.93
CA PRO A 89 -9.24 4.78 23.54
C PRO A 89 -9.43 6.17 22.91
N PRO A 90 -10.66 6.67 22.80
CA PRO A 90 -10.89 8.07 22.46
C PRO A 90 -10.30 8.98 23.53
N ALA A 91 -9.63 10.07 23.12
CA ALA A 91 -8.99 11.02 24.04
C ALA A 91 -10.00 11.87 24.84
N GLY A 92 -11.23 11.99 24.34
CA GLY A 92 -12.31 12.79 24.93
C GLY A 92 -13.63 12.57 24.19
N GLY A 93 -14.72 13.02 24.78
CA GLY A 93 -16.05 12.95 24.20
C GLY A 93 -17.16 13.07 25.23
N GLU A 94 -18.40 13.01 24.76
CA GLU A 94 -19.62 12.94 25.57
C GLU A 94 -20.33 11.65 25.23
N ALA A 95 -20.70 10.87 26.26
CA ALA A 95 -21.49 9.66 26.10
C ALA A 95 -22.83 9.80 26.82
N VAL A 96 -23.88 9.23 26.24
CA VAL A 96 -25.23 9.24 26.81
C VAL A 96 -25.82 7.84 26.68
N ILE A 97 -26.26 7.29 27.81
CA ILE A 97 -27.05 6.05 27.86
C ILE A 97 -28.52 6.42 27.71
N THR A 98 -29.24 5.69 26.87
CA THR A 98 -30.69 5.86 26.69
C THR A 98 -31.41 4.54 26.94
N LEU A 99 -32.40 4.57 27.85
CA LEU A 99 -33.40 3.53 27.99
C LEU A 99 -34.66 3.98 27.25
N SER A 100 -35.13 3.17 26.30
CA SER A 100 -36.30 3.48 25.46
C SER A 100 -37.25 2.30 25.36
N GLY A 101 -38.48 2.52 24.87
CA GLY A 101 -39.45 1.45 24.68
C GLY A 101 -40.18 1.00 25.95
N GLY A 102 -40.85 -0.15 25.91
CA GLY A 102 -41.63 -0.68 27.05
C GLY A 102 -42.88 0.13 27.41
N GLY A 103 -43.37 1.00 26.51
CA GLY A 103 -44.51 1.90 26.78
C GLY A 103 -44.20 3.05 27.75
N GLN A 104 -42.93 3.24 28.11
CA GLN A 104 -42.45 4.27 29.03
C GLN A 104 -41.71 5.39 28.26
N PRO A 105 -41.68 6.64 28.77
CA PRO A 105 -40.87 7.71 28.19
C PRO A 105 -39.39 7.33 28.09
N ASP A 106 -38.69 7.88 27.10
CA ASP A 106 -37.25 7.68 26.97
C ASP A 106 -36.52 8.36 28.14
N GLU A 107 -35.58 7.64 28.74
CA GLU A 107 -34.74 8.13 29.83
C GLU A 107 -33.30 8.22 29.34
N SER A 108 -32.64 9.34 29.59
CA SER A 108 -31.27 9.60 29.14
C SER A 108 -30.37 9.96 30.31
N PHE A 109 -29.22 9.30 30.38
CA PHE A 109 -28.25 9.42 31.47
C PHE A 109 -26.89 9.80 30.88
N PRO A 110 -26.36 11.00 31.19
CA PRO A 110 -25.03 11.39 30.72
C PRO A 110 -23.96 10.55 31.43
N ALA A 111 -23.01 10.05 30.66
CA ALA A 111 -21.82 9.37 31.16
C ALA A 111 -20.63 10.33 31.13
N LEU A 112 -19.94 10.44 32.25
CA LEU A 112 -18.77 11.31 32.40
C LEU A 112 -17.50 10.49 32.15
N MET A 113 -16.56 11.06 31.40
CA MET A 113 -15.27 10.42 31.18
C MET A 113 -14.43 10.45 32.45
N ASP A 114 -14.06 9.29 32.96
CA ASP A 114 -13.15 9.11 34.09
C ASP A 114 -11.69 9.18 33.60
N LYS A 115 -11.40 8.40 32.55
CA LYS A 115 -10.09 8.34 31.87
C LYS A 115 -10.31 8.21 30.36
N PRO A 116 -9.30 8.47 29.51
CA PRO A 116 -9.44 8.28 28.06
C PRO A 116 -10.07 6.92 27.73
N GLY A 117 -11.22 6.95 27.07
CA GLY A 117 -12.01 5.77 26.69
C GLY A 117 -12.88 5.13 27.77
N ILE A 118 -12.76 5.53 29.04
CA ILE A 118 -13.56 4.98 30.15
C ILE A 118 -14.54 6.05 30.63
N PHE A 119 -15.83 5.75 30.53
CA PHE A 119 -16.92 6.61 30.99
C PHE A 119 -17.71 5.91 32.09
N ARG A 120 -18.20 6.67 33.06
CA ARG A 120 -19.08 6.19 34.12
C ARG A 120 -20.41 6.94 34.09
N ALA A 121 -21.49 6.22 34.26
CA ALA A 121 -22.84 6.79 34.37
C ALA A 121 -23.56 6.17 35.57
N LEU A 122 -24.17 7.03 36.38
CA LEU A 122 -25.12 6.60 37.39
C LEU A 122 -26.52 6.56 36.76
N VAL A 123 -27.06 5.37 36.56
CA VAL A 123 -28.35 5.15 35.91
C VAL A 123 -29.39 4.83 36.98
N ILE A 124 -30.47 5.60 37.03
CA ILE A 124 -31.60 5.39 37.95
C ILE A 124 -32.87 5.24 37.10
N PRO A 125 -33.22 4.01 36.67
CA PRO A 125 -34.41 3.77 35.88
C PRO A 125 -35.68 4.11 36.69
N LYS A 126 -36.63 4.85 36.11
CA LYS A 126 -37.86 5.22 36.82
C LYS A 126 -38.96 4.15 36.78
N ALA A 127 -38.90 3.25 35.80
CA ALA A 127 -39.95 2.26 35.56
C ALA A 127 -39.35 0.88 35.29
N ALA A 128 -39.94 -0.14 35.91
CA ALA A 128 -39.64 -1.53 35.63
C ALA A 128 -40.24 -1.99 34.29
N GLY A 129 -39.68 -3.04 33.71
CA GLY A 129 -40.10 -3.65 32.46
C GLY A 129 -38.99 -3.78 31.43
N THR A 130 -39.31 -4.38 30.28
CA THR A 130 -38.38 -4.56 29.18
C THR A 130 -38.14 -3.23 28.46
N ARG A 131 -36.87 -2.81 28.40
CA ARG A 131 -36.41 -1.52 27.85
C ARG A 131 -35.30 -1.79 26.84
N ARG A 132 -35.21 -1.01 25.77
CA ARG A 132 -34.11 -1.06 24.81
C ARG A 132 -32.98 -0.15 25.27
N LEU A 133 -31.79 -0.71 25.41
CA LEU A 133 -30.58 -0.04 25.87
C LEU A 133 -29.74 0.44 24.69
N GLY A 134 -29.61 1.76 24.57
CA GLY A 134 -28.75 2.40 23.58
C GLY A 134 -27.69 3.25 24.24
N VAL A 135 -26.55 3.41 23.57
CA VAL A 135 -25.50 4.33 23.99
C VAL A 135 -25.06 5.16 22.80
N ALA A 136 -25.05 6.48 22.95
CA ALA A 136 -24.51 7.41 21.96
C ALA A 136 -23.18 7.96 22.45
N LEU A 137 -22.16 7.96 21.59
CA LEU A 137 -20.86 8.60 21.83
C LEU A 137 -20.65 9.71 20.80
N ARG A 138 -20.24 10.90 21.27
CA ARG A 138 -19.79 12.00 20.42
C ARG A 138 -18.36 12.38 20.79
N THR A 139 -17.46 12.32 19.81
CA THR A 139 -16.06 12.70 19.92
C THR A 139 -15.73 13.79 18.88
N PRO A 140 -14.57 14.45 18.96
CA PRO A 140 -14.11 15.33 17.89
C PRO A 140 -13.94 14.62 16.54
N ASP A 141 -13.66 13.32 16.55
CA ASP A 141 -13.41 12.50 15.36
C ASP A 141 -14.71 12.01 14.69
N GLY A 142 -15.86 12.10 15.37
CA GLY A 142 -17.14 11.61 14.88
C GLY A 142 -18.12 11.24 15.99
N ALA A 143 -19.30 10.74 15.60
CA ALA A 143 -20.32 10.26 16.52
C ALA A 143 -20.77 8.85 16.13
N ASP A 144 -20.98 8.00 17.13
CA ASP A 144 -21.43 6.62 16.97
C ASP A 144 -22.59 6.32 17.91
N ARG A 145 -23.43 5.36 17.52
CA ARG A 145 -24.53 4.85 18.33
C ARG A 145 -24.42 3.34 18.42
N HIS A 146 -24.44 2.85 19.65
CA HIS A 146 -24.44 1.46 20.02
C HIS A 146 -25.85 1.06 20.46
N ASP A 147 -26.31 -0.09 19.98
CA ASP A 147 -27.59 -0.68 20.36
C ASP A 147 -27.30 -2.02 21.04
N LEU A 148 -27.60 -2.10 22.33
CA LEU A 148 -27.32 -3.26 23.17
C LEU A 148 -28.53 -4.19 23.26
N GLY A 149 -29.63 -3.88 22.56
CA GLY A 149 -30.83 -4.69 22.53
C GLY A 149 -31.75 -4.44 23.72
N GLU A 150 -32.62 -5.42 24.00
CA GLU A 150 -33.58 -5.34 25.09
C GLU A 150 -32.97 -5.85 26.41
N ILE A 151 -33.15 -5.07 27.47
CA ILE A 151 -32.80 -5.41 28.85
C ILE A 151 -34.06 -5.40 29.71
N THR A 152 -34.04 -6.16 30.81
CA THR A 152 -35.13 -6.13 31.80
C THR A 152 -34.72 -5.23 32.96
N VAL A 153 -35.52 -4.20 33.22
CA VAL A 153 -35.44 -3.43 34.48
C VAL A 153 -36.36 -4.10 35.48
N HIS A 154 -35.79 -4.59 36.58
CA HIS A 154 -36.52 -5.31 37.63
C HIS A 154 -37.23 -4.32 38.57
N ALA A 155 -38.34 -4.78 39.17
CA ALA A 155 -39.11 -3.95 40.10
C ALA A 155 -38.48 -3.88 41.50
N ASP A 156 -37.70 -4.90 41.87
CA ASP A 156 -37.03 -5.05 43.16
C ASP A 156 -35.76 -5.91 43.05
N ASP A 157 -34.93 -5.86 44.09
CA ASP A 157 -33.69 -6.65 44.23
C ASP A 157 -33.91 -8.17 44.22
N ALA A 158 -35.07 -8.63 44.71
CA ALA A 158 -35.37 -10.06 44.74
C ALA A 158 -35.51 -10.62 43.32
N GLY A 159 -36.18 -9.88 42.44
CA GLY A 159 -36.28 -10.19 41.02
C GLY A 159 -34.95 -10.06 40.28
N ALA A 160 -34.09 -9.11 40.65
CA ALA A 160 -32.77 -8.95 40.07
C ALA A 160 -31.83 -10.11 40.41
N LYS A 161 -31.83 -10.54 41.69
CA LYS A 161 -30.99 -11.64 42.18
C LYS A 161 -31.37 -12.99 41.55
N ALA A 162 -32.68 -13.26 41.40
CA ALA A 162 -33.15 -14.48 40.74
C ALA A 162 -32.73 -14.56 39.26
N ALA A 163 -32.73 -13.43 38.54
CA ALA A 163 -32.27 -13.37 37.16
C ALA A 163 -30.75 -13.56 37.01
N MET A 164 -29.99 -13.18 38.04
CA MET A 164 -28.54 -13.35 38.10
C MET A 164 -28.15 -14.82 38.35
N ASP A 165 -28.85 -15.48 39.28
CA ASP A 165 -28.67 -16.92 39.57
C ASP A 165 -28.98 -17.79 38.32
N GLU A 166 -29.97 -17.40 37.49
CA GLU A 166 -30.27 -18.08 36.22
C GLU A 166 -29.20 -17.83 35.13
N ALA A 167 -28.53 -16.68 35.14
CA ALA A 167 -27.51 -16.32 34.16
C ALA A 167 -26.13 -16.97 34.43
N ASP A 168 -25.82 -17.30 35.68
CA ASP A 168 -24.51 -17.81 36.12
C ASP A 168 -24.33 -19.34 35.93
N HIS A 169 -25.39 -20.06 35.54
CA HIS A 169 -25.34 -21.53 35.30
C HIS A 169 -24.61 -21.97 34.01
N GLY A 170 -23.81 -21.09 33.42
CA GLY A 170 -23.05 -21.35 32.19
C GLY A 170 -21.55 -21.16 32.38
N GLU A 171 -20.92 -21.95 33.26
CA GLU A 171 -19.46 -21.95 33.44
C GLU A 171 -18.76 -22.41 32.14
N LYS A 172 -18.47 -21.47 31.24
CA LYS A 172 -17.70 -21.71 30.02
C LYS A 172 -16.21 -21.69 30.38
N THR A 173 -15.71 -22.84 30.82
CA THR A 173 -14.29 -23.12 31.00
C THR A 173 -13.48 -22.75 29.75
N GLY A 174 -12.39 -21.99 29.90
CA GLY A 174 -11.43 -21.70 28.81
C GLY A 174 -11.39 -20.25 28.30
N ARG A 175 -12.03 -19.30 28.98
CA ARG A 175 -11.96 -17.87 28.64
C ARG A 175 -10.66 -17.22 29.12
N ILE A 176 -10.06 -16.45 28.24
CA ILE A 176 -8.86 -15.65 28.49
C ILE A 176 -9.31 -14.21 28.68
N ALA A 177 -9.06 -13.65 29.88
CA ALA A 177 -9.40 -12.27 30.19
C ALA A 177 -8.21 -11.35 29.87
N VAL A 178 -8.45 -10.32 29.06
CA VAL A 178 -7.48 -9.25 28.80
C VAL A 178 -8.22 -7.92 28.84
N THR A 179 -7.95 -7.09 29.85
CA THR A 179 -8.71 -5.84 30.03
C THR A 179 -8.47 -4.84 28.91
N LYS A 180 -9.41 -3.93 28.67
CA LYS A 180 -9.30 -2.87 27.65
C LYS A 180 -8.08 -1.99 27.88
N GLU A 181 -7.80 -1.67 29.13
CA GLU A 181 -6.63 -0.88 29.51
C GLU A 181 -5.30 -1.57 29.16
N VAL A 182 -5.25 -2.91 29.20
CA VAL A 182 -4.10 -3.69 28.74
C VAL A 182 -4.07 -3.73 27.21
N GLN A 183 -5.21 -4.00 26.56
CA GLN A 183 -5.34 -3.99 25.09
C GLN A 183 -4.83 -2.67 24.49
N TRP A 184 -5.20 -1.53 25.09
CA TRP A 184 -4.80 -0.20 24.61
C TRP A 184 -3.31 0.10 24.75
N LYS A 185 -2.58 -0.60 25.61
CA LYS A 185 -1.14 -0.40 25.83
C LYS A 185 -0.26 -1.20 24.87
N ILE A 186 -0.80 -2.22 24.21
CA ILE A 186 -0.07 -3.05 23.24
C ILE A 186 -0.49 -2.71 21.80
N ASP A 187 0.22 -3.27 20.82
CA ASP A 187 -0.25 -3.26 19.42
C ASP A 187 -1.32 -4.34 19.24
N PHE A 188 -2.54 -3.98 19.65
CA PHE A 188 -3.71 -4.83 19.59
C PHE A 188 -4.57 -4.45 18.38
N ALA A 189 -5.16 -5.45 17.73
CA ALA A 189 -6.24 -5.22 16.77
C ALA A 189 -7.08 -6.49 16.63
N THR A 190 -8.39 -6.34 16.48
CA THR A 190 -9.27 -7.44 16.07
C THR A 190 -9.76 -7.24 14.65
N ALA A 191 -9.83 -8.33 13.89
CA ALA A 191 -10.41 -8.35 12.56
C ALA A 191 -11.66 -9.20 12.55
N GLU A 192 -12.71 -8.68 11.92
CA GLU A 192 -13.91 -9.47 11.65
C GLU A 192 -13.61 -10.51 10.58
N VAL A 193 -14.01 -11.76 10.84
CA VAL A 193 -13.96 -12.85 9.88
C VAL A 193 -15.01 -12.57 8.83
N ARG A 194 -14.59 -12.21 7.63
CA ARG A 194 -15.48 -11.96 6.51
C ARG A 194 -15.22 -12.95 5.38
N PRO A 195 -16.26 -13.33 4.63
CA PRO A 195 -16.08 -14.01 3.36
C PRO A 195 -15.16 -13.16 2.45
N ARG A 196 -14.14 -13.80 1.89
CA ARG A 196 -13.22 -13.21 0.92
C ARG A 196 -13.05 -14.15 -0.26
N LEU A 197 -12.88 -13.57 -1.44
CA LEU A 197 -12.42 -14.30 -2.60
C LEU A 197 -10.95 -14.65 -2.40
N ILE A 198 -10.67 -15.94 -2.24
CA ILE A 198 -9.34 -16.51 -2.03
C ILE A 198 -8.99 -17.34 -3.26
N ARG A 199 -7.81 -17.12 -3.83
CA ARG A 199 -7.31 -17.92 -4.98
C ARG A 199 -6.19 -18.85 -4.55
N ASP A 200 -6.23 -20.09 -5.03
CA ASP A 200 -5.08 -20.98 -4.90
C ASP A 200 -3.91 -20.42 -5.72
N SER A 201 -2.71 -20.47 -5.17
CA SER A 201 -1.54 -19.87 -5.76
C SER A 201 -0.25 -20.60 -5.41
N VAL A 202 0.70 -20.58 -6.34
CA VAL A 202 2.06 -21.09 -6.11
C VAL A 202 3.02 -19.93 -5.89
N ALA A 203 3.95 -20.11 -4.97
CA ALA A 203 5.02 -19.15 -4.75
C ALA A 203 6.03 -19.23 -5.90
N ALA A 204 6.48 -18.06 -6.34
CA ALA A 204 7.49 -17.86 -7.37
C ALA A 204 8.36 -16.64 -7.00
N SER A 205 9.58 -16.61 -7.48
CA SER A 205 10.37 -15.38 -7.52
C SER A 205 10.04 -14.61 -8.79
N GLY A 206 10.34 -13.32 -8.87
CA GLY A 206 10.14 -12.59 -10.11
C GLY A 206 10.96 -11.32 -10.22
N THR A 207 11.04 -10.82 -11.45
CA THR A 207 11.75 -9.58 -11.77
C THR A 207 10.87 -8.71 -12.63
N ILE A 208 10.81 -7.41 -12.31
CA ILE A 208 10.09 -6.42 -13.11
C ILE A 208 10.97 -6.04 -14.31
N ARG A 209 10.43 -6.11 -15.52
CA ARG A 209 11.12 -5.85 -16.78
C ARG A 209 10.39 -4.78 -17.59
N ALA A 210 11.15 -4.09 -18.43
CA ALA A 210 10.55 -3.26 -19.46
C ALA A 210 9.83 -4.14 -20.47
N ARG A 211 8.79 -3.59 -21.10
CA ARG A 211 8.23 -4.19 -22.29
C ARG A 211 9.25 -4.08 -23.42
N ALA A 212 9.49 -5.17 -24.15
CA ALA A 212 10.47 -5.19 -25.24
C ALA A 212 10.22 -4.12 -26.33
N SER A 213 8.96 -3.71 -26.56
CA SER A 213 8.63 -2.66 -27.54
C SER A 213 8.86 -1.23 -27.04
N ASP A 214 9.00 -1.04 -25.72
CA ASP A 214 9.06 0.27 -25.07
C ASP A 214 10.46 0.53 -24.50
N GLU A 215 11.44 -0.31 -24.84
CA GLU A 215 12.83 -0.19 -24.43
C GLU A 215 13.73 -0.10 -25.66
N ALA A 216 14.70 0.82 -25.64
CA ALA A 216 15.65 0.96 -26.72
C ALA A 216 17.01 1.49 -26.26
N ILE A 217 18.06 0.96 -26.87
CA ILE A 217 19.43 1.47 -26.73
C ILE A 217 19.77 2.23 -28.02
N VAL A 218 20.01 3.53 -27.90
CA VAL A 218 20.48 4.38 -29.00
C VAL A 218 21.99 4.29 -29.05
N ALA A 219 22.49 3.55 -30.03
CA ALA A 219 23.92 3.41 -30.30
C ALA A 219 24.39 4.37 -31.41
N ALA A 220 25.69 4.65 -31.44
CA ALA A 220 26.29 5.50 -32.45
C ALA A 220 26.31 4.81 -33.83
N PRO A 221 25.74 5.42 -34.88
CA PRO A 221 25.75 4.84 -36.23
C PRO A 221 27.14 4.81 -36.89
N GLY A 222 28.08 5.63 -36.40
CA GLY A 222 29.45 5.74 -36.88
C GLY A 222 30.37 6.35 -35.83
N ALA A 223 31.66 6.48 -36.15
CA ALA A 223 32.61 7.18 -35.28
C ALA A 223 32.53 8.70 -35.48
N GLY A 224 32.65 9.48 -34.40
CA GLY A 224 32.55 10.94 -34.48
C GLY A 224 32.60 11.64 -33.14
N MET A 225 32.29 12.94 -33.15
CA MET A 225 32.19 13.77 -31.95
C MET A 225 30.75 14.20 -31.74
N LEU A 226 30.27 14.13 -30.50
CA LEU A 226 28.94 14.68 -30.17
C LEU A 226 28.98 16.19 -30.10
N THR A 227 28.04 16.86 -30.77
CA THR A 227 27.95 18.31 -30.72
C THR A 227 27.62 18.78 -29.30
N PRO A 228 28.36 19.77 -28.75
CA PRO A 228 27.99 20.43 -27.51
C PRO A 228 26.62 21.10 -27.67
N SER A 229 25.68 20.78 -26.78
CA SER A 229 24.35 21.39 -26.76
C SER A 229 23.97 21.71 -25.31
N PRO A 230 23.42 22.90 -25.02
CA PRO A 230 22.91 23.22 -23.68
C PRO A 230 21.74 22.32 -23.28
N ASP A 231 20.97 21.84 -24.26
CA ASP A 231 19.83 20.94 -24.09
C ASP A 231 20.24 19.45 -24.15
N PHE A 232 21.49 19.12 -23.79
CA PHE A 232 21.95 17.74 -23.84
C PHE A 232 21.12 16.86 -22.89
N PRO A 233 20.71 15.65 -23.32
CA PRO A 233 19.79 14.83 -22.54
C PRO A 233 20.39 14.38 -21.21
N ARG A 234 19.56 14.37 -20.18
CA ARG A 234 19.95 13.96 -18.82
C ARG A 234 19.26 12.66 -18.43
N MET A 235 19.92 11.88 -17.58
CA MET A 235 19.29 10.72 -16.95
C MET A 235 18.01 11.15 -16.24
N GLY A 236 16.96 10.36 -16.37
CA GLY A 236 15.64 10.63 -15.80
C GLY A 236 14.78 11.59 -16.64
N GLN A 237 15.30 12.20 -17.71
CA GLN A 237 14.49 13.04 -18.59
C GLN A 237 13.50 12.20 -19.41
N MET A 238 12.28 12.71 -19.55
CA MET A 238 11.26 12.14 -20.45
C MET A 238 11.58 12.54 -21.90
N VAL A 239 11.49 11.58 -22.82
CA VAL A 239 11.69 11.78 -24.24
C VAL A 239 10.56 11.18 -25.05
N GLU A 240 10.24 11.83 -26.17
CA GLU A 240 9.23 11.35 -27.12
C GLU A 240 9.87 10.62 -28.30
N LYS A 241 9.16 9.65 -28.87
CA LYS A 241 9.56 8.99 -30.11
C LYS A 241 9.82 10.01 -31.22
N GLY A 242 11.01 9.97 -31.80
CA GLY A 242 11.48 10.85 -32.86
C GLY A 242 12.21 12.10 -32.37
N GLN A 243 12.18 12.40 -31.07
CA GLN A 243 12.92 13.51 -30.46
C GLN A 243 14.42 13.38 -30.72
N VAL A 244 15.05 14.49 -31.11
CA VAL A 244 16.51 14.54 -31.29
C VAL A 244 17.16 14.62 -29.91
N LEU A 245 18.03 13.67 -29.63
CA LEU A 245 18.79 13.57 -28.38
C LEU A 245 20.14 14.28 -28.50
N ALA A 246 20.87 14.02 -29.60
CA ALA A 246 22.14 14.65 -29.86
C ALA A 246 22.47 14.62 -31.35
N TRP A 247 23.52 15.33 -31.74
CA TRP A 247 24.07 15.31 -33.09
C TRP A 247 25.46 14.70 -33.05
N LEU A 248 25.71 13.70 -33.89
CA LEU A 248 27.01 13.07 -34.06
C LEU A 248 27.67 13.63 -35.32
N VAL A 249 28.70 14.46 -35.16
CA VAL A 249 29.51 14.96 -36.27
C VAL A 249 30.57 13.90 -36.55
N PRO A 250 30.50 13.16 -37.67
CA PRO A 250 31.47 12.11 -37.90
C PRO A 250 32.86 12.72 -38.10
N GLN A 251 33.86 12.17 -37.42
CA GLN A 251 35.24 12.58 -37.63
C GLN A 251 35.75 11.85 -38.84
N LEU A 252 35.86 12.59 -39.94
CA LEU A 252 36.46 12.08 -41.14
C LEU A 252 37.96 11.89 -40.93
N GLY A 253 38.52 10.83 -41.51
CA GLY A 253 39.96 10.61 -41.53
C GLY A 253 40.69 11.72 -42.28
N ALA A 254 42.01 11.84 -42.07
CA ALA A 254 42.86 12.88 -42.66
C ALA A 254 42.79 12.99 -44.20
N GLU A 255 42.28 11.96 -44.89
CA GLU A 255 42.21 11.89 -46.36
C GLU A 255 40.83 12.26 -46.96
N THR A 256 39.78 12.50 -46.17
CA THR A 256 38.43 12.73 -46.73
C THR A 256 37.68 13.78 -45.93
N ASP A 257 37.93 15.07 -46.10
CA ASP A 257 37.12 16.09 -45.41
C ASP A 257 35.70 16.25 -46.03
N SER A 258 34.80 16.91 -45.29
CA SER A 258 33.43 17.17 -45.75
C SER A 258 33.40 18.02 -47.01
N ALA A 259 34.40 18.89 -47.19
CA ALA A 259 34.60 19.68 -48.40
C ALA A 259 34.87 18.80 -49.63
N THR A 260 35.61 17.70 -49.50
CA THR A 260 35.90 16.76 -50.58
C THR A 260 34.64 15.97 -50.98
N LEU A 261 33.82 15.56 -50.00
CA LEU A 261 32.54 14.89 -50.26
C LEU A 261 31.53 15.83 -50.94
N GLU A 262 31.44 17.09 -50.48
CA GLU A 262 30.63 18.11 -51.14
C GLU A 262 31.11 18.41 -52.57
N LEU A 263 32.42 18.54 -52.76
CA LEU A 263 33.00 18.76 -54.07
C LEU A 263 32.69 17.60 -55.02
N GLY A 264 32.75 16.36 -54.52
CA GLY A 264 32.37 15.16 -55.28
C GLY A 264 30.90 15.19 -55.72
N SER A 265 29.97 15.53 -54.83
CA SER A 265 28.55 15.68 -55.16
C SER A 265 28.30 16.81 -56.17
N ARG A 266 28.96 17.97 -56.01
CA ARG A 266 28.86 19.09 -56.95
C ARG A 266 29.43 18.74 -58.33
N LYS A 267 30.58 18.05 -58.40
CA LYS A 267 31.18 17.58 -59.66
C LYS A 267 30.28 16.60 -60.40
N ALA A 268 29.71 15.62 -59.69
CA ALA A 268 28.79 14.65 -60.27
C ALA A 268 27.50 15.31 -60.79
N ARG A 269 27.01 16.35 -60.09
CA ARG A 269 25.85 17.14 -60.57
C ARG A 269 26.18 17.86 -61.88
N LEU A 270 27.33 18.51 -61.95
CA LEU A 270 27.77 19.20 -63.17
C LEU A 270 27.93 18.22 -64.35
N ALA A 271 28.44 17.01 -64.11
CA ALA A 271 28.56 15.97 -65.12
C ALA A 271 27.19 15.49 -65.63
N LEU A 272 26.21 15.32 -64.73
CA LEU A 272 24.84 14.98 -65.11
C LEU A 272 24.19 16.10 -65.95
N ASP A 273 24.39 17.36 -65.56
CA ASP A 273 23.85 18.51 -66.30
C ASP A 273 24.42 18.54 -67.74
N LEU A 274 25.73 18.33 -67.90
CA LEU A 274 26.38 18.26 -69.20
C LEU A 274 25.85 17.08 -70.05
N ALA A 275 25.75 15.88 -69.47
CA ALA A 275 25.24 14.70 -70.17
C ALA A 275 23.77 14.87 -70.59
N THR A 276 22.98 15.54 -69.76
CA THR A 276 21.57 15.86 -70.05
C THR A 276 21.46 16.82 -71.24
N GLN A 277 22.27 17.89 -71.26
CA GLN A 277 22.30 18.85 -72.37
C GLN A 277 22.73 18.19 -73.68
N GLU A 278 23.76 17.33 -73.65
CA GLU A 278 24.24 16.63 -74.83
C GLU A 278 23.19 15.65 -75.36
N ARG A 279 22.52 14.88 -74.48
CA ARG A 279 21.40 14.04 -74.90
C ARG A 279 20.29 14.87 -75.56
N GLN A 280 19.88 15.98 -74.96
CA GLN A 280 18.84 16.86 -75.52
C GLN A 280 19.23 17.40 -76.89
N ARG A 281 20.48 17.83 -77.06
CA ARG A 281 21.02 18.30 -78.34
C ARG A 281 20.97 17.21 -79.40
N LEU A 282 21.43 16.00 -79.08
CA LEU A 282 21.45 14.87 -80.00
C LEU A 282 20.03 14.39 -80.34
N GLU A 283 19.10 14.37 -79.39
CA GLU A 283 17.68 14.08 -79.66
C GLU A 283 17.06 15.11 -80.61
N GLY A 284 17.39 16.40 -80.44
CA GLY A 284 16.99 17.44 -81.37
C GLY A 284 17.51 17.21 -82.80
N LEU A 285 18.79 16.82 -82.92
CA LEU A 285 19.41 16.51 -84.22
C LEU A 285 18.86 15.23 -84.87
N LEU A 286 18.51 14.21 -84.07
CA LEU A 286 17.90 12.98 -84.57
C LEU A 286 16.50 13.26 -85.15
N LYS A 287 15.71 14.17 -84.55
CA LYS A 287 14.41 14.60 -85.09
C LYS A 287 14.52 15.29 -86.45
N LEU A 288 15.69 15.86 -86.76
CA LEU A 288 16.03 16.45 -88.05
C LEU A 288 16.70 15.44 -89.00
N GLU A 289 16.74 14.15 -88.63
CA GLU A 289 17.40 13.05 -89.35
C GLU A 289 18.91 13.30 -89.61
N ALA A 290 19.53 14.20 -88.85
CA ALA A 290 20.92 14.65 -89.07
C ALA A 290 21.98 13.76 -88.41
N ILE A 291 21.59 12.79 -87.58
CA ILE A 291 22.49 11.85 -86.90
C ILE A 291 21.87 10.45 -86.79
N PRO A 292 22.69 9.38 -86.66
CA PRO A 292 22.18 8.03 -86.38
C PRO A 292 21.60 7.88 -84.97
N GLU A 293 20.54 7.07 -84.82
CA GLU A 293 19.88 6.77 -83.54
C GLU A 293 20.86 6.25 -82.46
N ARG A 294 21.86 5.45 -82.87
CA ARG A 294 22.93 4.94 -81.99
C ARG A 294 23.59 6.03 -81.14
N ARG A 295 23.76 7.24 -81.68
CA ARG A 295 24.36 8.38 -80.97
C ARG A 295 23.50 8.87 -79.81
N VAL A 296 22.17 8.84 -79.98
CA VAL A 296 21.22 9.19 -78.91
C VAL A 296 21.19 8.10 -77.83
N ILE A 297 21.26 6.83 -78.23
CA ILE A 297 21.35 5.70 -77.27
C ILE A 297 22.62 5.82 -76.41
N GLU A 298 23.77 6.12 -77.02
CA GLU A 298 25.03 6.37 -76.28
C GLU A 298 24.90 7.54 -75.29
N ALA A 299 24.30 8.66 -75.72
CA ALA A 299 24.09 9.82 -74.85
C ALA A 299 23.12 9.54 -73.69
N ARG A 300 22.07 8.74 -73.92
CA ARG A 300 21.17 8.26 -72.86
C ARG A 300 21.90 7.40 -71.84
N ASN A 301 22.76 6.50 -72.29
CA ASN A 301 23.58 5.67 -71.41
C ASN A 301 24.56 6.52 -70.58
N GLN A 302 25.15 7.57 -71.18
CA GLN A 302 26.01 8.51 -70.47
C GLN A 302 25.25 9.34 -69.42
N GLU A 303 24.05 9.83 -69.73
CA GLU A 303 23.22 10.51 -68.72
C GLU A 303 22.86 9.55 -67.58
N ALA A 304 22.46 8.32 -67.89
CA ALA A 304 22.14 7.32 -66.89
C ALA A 304 23.33 7.02 -65.96
N ALA A 305 24.55 6.91 -66.52
CA ALA A 305 25.77 6.74 -65.75
C ALA A 305 26.06 7.96 -64.85
N ALA A 306 25.99 9.18 -65.39
CA ALA A 306 26.21 10.40 -64.61
C ALA A 306 25.16 10.59 -63.49
N ARG A 307 23.92 10.15 -63.71
CA ARG A 307 22.86 10.15 -62.70
C ARG A 307 23.16 9.17 -61.59
N ALA A 308 23.59 7.95 -61.93
CA ALA A 308 24.00 6.96 -60.94
C ALA A 308 25.20 7.45 -60.09
N GLU A 309 26.15 8.15 -60.71
CA GLU A 309 27.28 8.77 -60.01
C GLU A 309 26.85 9.88 -59.05
N LEU A 310 25.93 10.77 -59.46
CA LEU A 310 25.38 11.80 -58.58
C LEU A 310 24.63 11.18 -57.39
N ASP A 311 23.85 10.14 -57.62
CA ASP A 311 23.14 9.43 -56.54
C ASP A 311 24.13 8.81 -55.55
N ALA A 312 25.19 8.15 -56.05
CA ALA A 312 26.24 7.57 -55.22
C ALA A 312 27.04 8.64 -54.45
N ALA A 313 27.36 9.77 -55.07
CA ALA A 313 28.05 10.89 -54.42
C ALA A 313 27.17 11.56 -53.35
N SER A 314 25.88 11.75 -53.63
CA SER A 314 24.93 12.36 -52.71
C SER A 314 24.68 11.48 -51.49
N ARG A 315 24.55 10.15 -51.65
CA ARG A 315 24.42 9.22 -50.52
C ARG A 315 25.65 9.19 -49.61
N ARG A 316 26.85 9.33 -50.19
CA ARG A 316 28.10 9.44 -49.41
C ARG A 316 28.18 10.75 -48.62
N ALA A 317 27.68 11.85 -49.17
CA ALA A 317 27.66 13.15 -48.50
C ALA A 317 26.49 13.33 -47.51
N ALA A 318 25.38 12.61 -47.69
CA ALA A 318 24.14 12.80 -46.93
C ALA A 318 24.29 12.76 -45.39
N PRO A 319 25.08 11.84 -44.78
CA PRO A 319 25.27 11.82 -43.32
C PRO A 319 25.96 13.08 -42.77
N TYR A 320 26.68 13.82 -43.63
CA TYR A 320 27.50 14.97 -43.28
C TYR A 320 26.80 16.31 -43.57
N GLN A 321 25.66 16.29 -44.26
CA GLN A 321 24.88 17.49 -44.63
C GLN A 321 23.76 17.81 -43.62
N GLY A 322 23.68 17.10 -42.50
CA GLY A 322 22.66 17.35 -41.46
C GLY A 322 22.79 18.72 -40.79
N ALA A 323 21.76 19.17 -40.08
CA ALA A 323 21.83 20.41 -39.31
C ALA A 323 23.01 20.36 -38.33
N LYS A 324 23.88 21.39 -38.34
CA LYS A 324 25.17 21.43 -37.61
C LYS A 324 26.25 20.46 -38.12
N GLY A 325 26.11 19.89 -39.33
CA GLY A 325 27.12 19.05 -39.97
C GLY A 325 27.21 17.63 -39.42
N GLY A 326 26.14 17.12 -38.80
CA GLY A 326 26.15 15.80 -38.15
C GLY A 326 24.87 15.00 -38.32
N ILE A 327 24.92 13.74 -37.88
CA ILE A 327 23.83 12.77 -37.89
C ILE A 327 22.96 12.98 -36.64
N ALA A 328 21.66 13.19 -36.82
CA ALA A 328 20.71 13.29 -35.71
C ALA A 328 20.52 11.93 -35.02
N LEU A 329 20.86 11.83 -33.75
CA LEU A 329 20.53 10.69 -32.90
C LEU A 329 19.13 10.92 -32.33
N ARG A 330 18.18 10.07 -32.72
CA ARG A 330 16.76 10.20 -32.33
C ARG A 330 16.33 9.08 -31.40
N ALA A 331 15.38 9.39 -30.51
CA ALA A 331 14.71 8.40 -29.68
C ALA A 331 13.79 7.51 -30.55
N PRO A 332 13.99 6.18 -30.61
CA PRO A 332 13.13 5.28 -31.39
C PRO A 332 11.80 4.96 -30.69
N VAL A 333 11.72 5.18 -29.38
CA VAL A 333 10.55 4.97 -28.51
C VAL A 333 10.38 6.16 -27.58
N SER A 334 9.16 6.37 -27.08
CA SER A 334 8.90 7.32 -26.00
C SER A 334 9.19 6.66 -24.66
N GLY A 335 9.76 7.41 -23.70
CA GLY A 335 10.06 6.88 -22.38
C GLY A 335 11.03 7.76 -21.61
N ARG A 336 11.55 7.24 -20.50
CA ARG A 336 12.51 7.95 -19.66
C ARG A 336 13.92 7.49 -19.99
N LEU A 337 14.88 8.42 -19.99
CA LEU A 337 16.30 8.10 -20.16
C LEU A 337 16.83 7.37 -18.91
N ALA A 338 16.94 6.05 -18.99
CA ALA A 338 17.46 5.19 -17.94
C ALA A 338 18.98 5.36 -17.77
N ALA A 339 19.72 5.57 -18.86
CA ALA A 339 21.15 5.84 -18.83
C ALA A 339 21.58 6.82 -19.93
N VAL A 340 22.58 7.63 -19.59
CA VAL A 340 23.29 8.51 -20.53
C VAL A 340 24.78 8.19 -20.38
N ASN A 341 25.32 7.42 -21.31
CA ASN A 341 26.67 6.84 -21.24
C ASN A 341 27.70 7.71 -21.99
N THR A 342 27.43 9.01 -22.09
CA THR A 342 28.21 9.93 -22.91
C THR A 342 28.07 11.37 -22.42
N GLN A 343 28.93 12.25 -22.91
CA GLN A 343 28.96 13.67 -22.57
C GLN A 343 28.99 14.54 -23.83
N PRO A 344 28.48 15.79 -23.77
CA PRO A 344 28.61 16.72 -24.87
C PRO A 344 30.10 16.93 -25.23
N GLY A 345 30.44 16.90 -26.52
CA GLY A 345 31.83 17.04 -26.99
C GLY A 345 32.66 15.75 -26.95
N ALA A 346 32.12 14.64 -26.44
CA ALA A 346 32.86 13.38 -26.38
C ALA A 346 33.09 12.78 -27.78
N THR A 347 34.25 12.15 -27.97
CA THR A 347 34.56 11.30 -29.12
C THR A 347 33.93 9.92 -28.91
N ILE A 348 33.20 9.46 -29.92
CA ILE A 348 32.35 8.28 -29.89
C ILE A 348 32.81 7.29 -30.96
N GLY A 349 32.89 6.01 -30.59
CA GLY A 349 33.13 4.90 -31.53
C GLY A 349 31.84 4.40 -32.18
N GLN A 350 31.95 3.79 -33.35
CA GLN A 350 30.81 3.13 -34.01
C GLN A 350 30.24 2.01 -33.12
N GLY A 351 28.91 1.93 -33.00
CA GLY A 351 28.21 0.92 -32.20
C GLY A 351 28.22 1.18 -30.69
N GLN A 352 28.93 2.22 -30.21
CA GLN A 352 28.95 2.55 -28.78
C GLN A 352 27.53 2.93 -28.30
N PRO A 353 27.02 2.32 -27.21
CA PRO A 353 25.73 2.67 -26.63
C PRO A 353 25.79 4.04 -25.96
N LEU A 354 24.91 4.97 -26.36
CA LEU A 354 24.93 6.36 -25.90
C LEU A 354 23.80 6.66 -24.93
N PHE A 355 22.59 6.25 -25.28
CA PHE A 355 21.38 6.49 -24.50
C PHE A 355 20.61 5.19 -24.33
N HIS A 356 20.05 4.98 -23.14
CA HIS A 356 19.11 3.90 -22.87
C HIS A 356 17.77 4.53 -22.49
N ILE A 357 16.74 4.22 -23.26
CA ILE A 357 15.37 4.73 -23.08
C ILE A 357 14.51 3.56 -22.66
N ALA A 358 13.74 3.74 -21.60
CA ALA A 358 12.79 2.75 -21.12
C ALA A 358 11.44 3.39 -20.82
N GLY A 359 10.37 2.83 -21.37
CA GLY A 359 8.99 3.13 -21.01
C GLY A 359 8.65 2.51 -19.66
N LEU A 360 8.06 3.32 -18.78
CA LEU A 360 7.72 2.91 -17.42
C LEU A 360 6.22 2.81 -17.17
N SER A 361 5.37 3.18 -18.12
CA SER A 361 3.91 3.22 -17.96
C SER A 361 3.28 1.82 -17.89
N LYS A 362 3.86 0.85 -18.62
CA LYS A 362 3.46 -0.55 -18.55
C LYS A 362 4.69 -1.43 -18.50
N LEU A 363 4.70 -2.37 -17.56
CA LEU A 363 5.83 -3.23 -17.29
C LEU A 363 5.45 -4.69 -17.41
N TRP A 364 6.46 -5.54 -17.45
CA TRP A 364 6.30 -6.98 -17.35
C TRP A 364 6.80 -7.47 -15.99
N LEU A 365 6.05 -8.35 -15.35
CA LEU A 365 6.52 -9.17 -14.25
C LEU A 365 6.89 -10.52 -14.83
N GLU A 366 8.18 -10.84 -14.81
CA GLU A 366 8.68 -12.17 -15.17
C GLU A 366 8.77 -13.03 -13.91
N ALA A 367 7.76 -13.87 -13.69
CA ALA A 367 7.66 -14.77 -12.54
C ALA A 367 8.30 -16.13 -12.86
N GLN A 368 9.24 -16.56 -12.03
CA GLN A 368 9.99 -17.80 -12.17
C GLN A 368 9.36 -18.89 -11.29
N ILE A 369 8.51 -19.72 -11.90
CA ILE A 369 7.74 -20.76 -11.22
C ILE A 369 8.61 -22.01 -11.05
N PRO A 370 8.78 -22.56 -9.82
CA PRO A 370 9.52 -23.81 -9.62
C PRO A 370 8.93 -24.97 -10.42
N GLU A 371 9.79 -25.77 -11.05
CA GLU A 371 9.36 -26.94 -11.86
C GLU A 371 8.45 -27.89 -11.08
N ALA A 372 8.67 -28.07 -9.77
CA ALA A 372 7.82 -28.93 -8.93
C ALA A 372 6.37 -28.44 -8.80
N GLN A 373 6.10 -27.16 -9.07
CA GLN A 373 4.78 -26.55 -8.93
C GLN A 373 4.10 -26.30 -10.29
N ILE A 374 4.82 -26.40 -11.42
CA ILE A 374 4.30 -26.00 -12.74
C ILE A 374 3.05 -26.79 -13.16
N GLY A 375 2.93 -28.06 -12.74
CA GLY A 375 1.75 -28.89 -13.04
C GLY A 375 0.44 -28.35 -12.45
N ARG A 376 0.51 -27.48 -11.43
CA ARG A 376 -0.65 -26.79 -10.84
C ARG A 376 -0.99 -25.49 -11.59
N VAL A 377 -0.05 -24.93 -12.35
CA VAL A 377 -0.22 -23.70 -13.11
C VAL A 377 -0.56 -24.05 -14.55
N ARG A 378 -1.85 -24.19 -14.85
CA ARG A 378 -2.32 -24.48 -16.22
C ARG A 378 -2.58 -23.18 -17.00
N ASP A 379 -3.53 -22.40 -16.51
CA ASP A 379 -3.95 -21.12 -17.10
C ASP A 379 -3.93 -20.04 -16.02
N PRO A 380 -2.75 -19.48 -15.67
CA PRO A 380 -2.70 -18.48 -14.62
C PRO A 380 -3.38 -17.19 -15.07
N LEU A 381 -4.53 -16.88 -14.46
CA LEU A 381 -5.35 -15.70 -14.78
C LEU A 381 -4.83 -14.41 -14.11
N GLY A 382 -3.75 -14.51 -13.33
CA GLY A 382 -3.16 -13.39 -12.64
C GLY A 382 -2.09 -13.80 -11.64
N ALA A 383 -1.57 -12.81 -10.94
CA ALA A 383 -0.62 -13.00 -9.85
C ALA A 383 -0.72 -11.83 -8.85
N TRP A 384 -0.39 -12.08 -7.59
CA TRP A 384 0.01 -11.01 -6.68
C TRP A 384 1.53 -10.96 -6.63
N PHE A 385 2.08 -9.77 -6.47
CA PHE A 385 3.50 -9.63 -6.16
C PHE A 385 3.76 -8.52 -5.15
N THR A 386 4.82 -8.70 -4.37
CA THR A 386 5.38 -7.64 -3.53
C THR A 386 6.81 -7.40 -4.01
N ALA A 387 7.06 -6.22 -4.56
CA ALA A 387 8.38 -5.82 -5.00
C ALA A 387 9.25 -5.41 -3.81
N ASP A 388 10.54 -5.72 -3.86
CA ASP A 388 11.47 -5.34 -2.80
C ASP A 388 11.54 -3.81 -2.65
N GLY A 389 11.48 -3.33 -1.41
CA GLY A 389 11.37 -1.91 -1.09
C GLY A 389 9.94 -1.36 -1.12
N TYR A 390 8.92 -2.22 -1.31
CA TYR A 390 7.51 -1.84 -1.23
C TYR A 390 6.76 -2.71 -0.22
N GLU A 391 5.95 -2.11 0.64
CA GLU A 391 5.22 -2.82 1.69
C GLU A 391 3.88 -3.40 1.20
N THR A 392 3.33 -2.86 0.11
CA THR A 392 2.00 -3.23 -0.39
C THR A 392 2.09 -4.25 -1.51
N ALA A 393 1.39 -5.37 -1.36
CA ALA A 393 1.17 -6.33 -2.43
C ALA A 393 0.37 -5.70 -3.58
N THR A 394 0.74 -6.01 -4.81
CA THR A 394 0.08 -5.55 -6.04
C THR A 394 -0.56 -6.72 -6.74
N LEU A 395 -1.85 -6.60 -7.05
CA LEU A 395 -2.62 -7.58 -7.81
C LEU A 395 -2.49 -7.30 -9.30
N ILE A 396 -2.10 -8.30 -10.09
CA ILE A 396 -2.27 -8.33 -11.53
C ILE A 396 -3.48 -9.21 -11.83
N GLU A 397 -4.52 -8.59 -12.39
CA GLU A 397 -5.77 -9.27 -12.74
C GLU A 397 -6.11 -9.06 -14.21
N GLN A 398 -6.35 -10.17 -14.91
CA GLN A 398 -6.73 -10.17 -16.32
C GLN A 398 -7.97 -9.31 -16.57
N GLY A 399 -7.85 -8.37 -17.50
CA GLY A 399 -8.96 -7.48 -17.90
C GLY A 399 -9.18 -6.28 -16.99
N ARG A 400 -8.45 -6.17 -15.87
CA ARG A 400 -8.51 -5.00 -14.97
C ARG A 400 -7.30 -4.10 -15.12
N ASN A 401 -6.11 -4.63 -14.81
CA ASN A 401 -4.87 -3.86 -14.78
C ASN A 401 -3.67 -4.62 -15.35
N GLY A 402 -3.92 -5.76 -15.98
CA GLY A 402 -2.88 -6.58 -16.57
C GLY A 402 -3.43 -7.80 -17.29
N ARG A 403 -2.52 -8.69 -17.71
CA ARG A 403 -2.82 -9.98 -18.35
C ARG A 403 -1.58 -10.87 -18.42
N LEU A 404 -1.79 -12.18 -18.58
CA LEU A 404 -0.73 -13.08 -19.00
C LEU A 404 -0.31 -12.80 -20.45
N ILE A 405 0.99 -12.70 -20.70
CA ILE A 405 1.58 -12.55 -22.03
C ILE A 405 2.06 -13.90 -22.56
N ALA A 406 2.78 -14.63 -21.72
CA ALA A 406 3.32 -15.93 -22.07
C ALA A 406 3.55 -16.78 -20.82
N LEU A 407 3.37 -18.08 -20.96
CA LEU A 407 3.85 -19.09 -20.03
C LEU A 407 4.90 -19.93 -20.78
N GLY A 408 6.09 -20.04 -20.23
CA GLY A 408 7.20 -20.78 -20.82
C GLY A 408 6.86 -22.27 -20.97
N GLY A 409 7.26 -22.87 -22.09
CA GLY A 409 7.10 -24.31 -22.34
C GLY A 409 8.34 -25.15 -21.99
N VAL A 410 9.41 -24.51 -21.52
CA VAL A 410 10.71 -25.15 -21.27
C VAL A 410 11.19 -24.76 -19.88
N VAL A 411 11.70 -25.75 -19.14
CA VAL A 411 12.35 -25.55 -17.84
C VAL A 411 13.76 -25.01 -18.08
N ASP A 412 14.08 -23.90 -17.42
CA ASP A 412 15.45 -23.41 -17.35
C ASP A 412 16.32 -24.38 -16.54
N LYS A 413 17.45 -24.80 -17.09
CA LYS A 413 18.30 -25.84 -16.49
C LYS A 413 19.07 -25.33 -15.26
N GLU A 414 19.38 -24.05 -15.21
CA GLU A 414 20.16 -23.45 -14.13
C GLU A 414 19.26 -23.11 -12.94
N SER A 415 18.15 -22.41 -13.18
CA SER A 415 17.23 -22.00 -12.11
C SER A 415 16.21 -23.07 -11.74
N ARG A 416 16.01 -24.11 -12.58
CA ARG A 416 14.96 -25.14 -12.41
C ARG A 416 13.56 -24.53 -12.30
N THR A 417 13.33 -23.46 -13.06
CA THR A 417 12.05 -22.73 -13.11
C THR A 417 11.50 -22.65 -14.52
N VAL A 418 10.21 -22.33 -14.61
CA VAL A 418 9.52 -21.99 -15.85
C VAL A 418 9.04 -20.53 -15.74
N PRO A 419 9.40 -19.66 -16.70
CA PRO A 419 9.01 -18.25 -16.64
C PRO A 419 7.53 -18.07 -17.04
N ALA A 420 6.81 -17.25 -16.28
CA ALA A 420 5.49 -16.73 -16.63
C ALA A 420 5.57 -15.20 -16.71
N LEU A 421 5.18 -14.63 -17.85
CA LEU A 421 5.31 -13.21 -18.13
C LEU A 421 3.94 -12.55 -18.02
N PHE A 422 3.78 -11.66 -17.05
CA PHE A 422 2.56 -10.89 -16.84
C PHE A 422 2.79 -9.43 -17.21
N GLU A 423 1.92 -8.87 -18.03
CA GLU A 423 1.88 -7.43 -18.29
C GLU A 423 0.98 -6.75 -17.26
N PHE A 424 1.41 -5.61 -16.74
CA PHE A 424 0.60 -4.80 -15.85
C PHE A 424 0.85 -3.29 -16.03
N ASP A 425 -0.17 -2.51 -15.71
CA ASP A 425 -0.08 -1.05 -15.71
C ASP A 425 0.69 -0.56 -14.48
N ASN A 426 1.59 0.40 -14.69
CA ASN A 426 2.42 0.99 -13.64
C ASN A 426 2.08 2.49 -13.51
N PRO A 427 0.92 2.82 -12.91
CA PRO A 427 0.54 4.22 -12.71
C PRO A 427 1.60 4.95 -11.88
N GLU A 428 1.78 6.23 -12.18
CA GLU A 428 2.77 7.09 -11.50
C GLU A 428 4.23 6.63 -11.63
N GLU A 429 4.52 5.68 -12.53
CA GLU A 429 5.85 5.08 -12.69
C GLU A 429 6.39 4.51 -11.36
N ARG A 430 5.50 3.98 -10.51
CA ARG A 430 5.80 3.51 -9.15
C ARG A 430 6.92 2.48 -9.12
N PHE A 431 6.86 1.49 -10.00
CA PHE A 431 7.81 0.38 -10.05
C PHE A 431 9.00 0.68 -10.96
N ARG A 432 10.18 0.18 -10.55
CA ARG A 432 11.43 0.29 -11.31
C ARG A 432 11.76 -1.02 -12.02
N ILE A 433 12.26 -0.91 -13.24
CA ILE A 433 12.78 -2.05 -14.00
C ILE A 433 14.00 -2.64 -13.26
N GLY A 434 14.09 -3.96 -13.23
CA GLY A 434 15.11 -4.72 -12.51
C GLY A 434 14.78 -4.99 -11.05
N ALA A 435 13.69 -4.44 -10.50
CA ALA A 435 13.27 -4.74 -9.14
C ALA A 435 12.91 -6.22 -8.99
N TYR A 436 13.40 -6.84 -7.93
CA TYR A 436 13.01 -8.18 -7.52
C TYR A 436 11.62 -8.13 -6.88
N ALA A 437 10.86 -9.21 -7.03
CA ALA A 437 9.54 -9.36 -6.43
C ALA A 437 9.30 -10.77 -5.94
N GLN A 438 8.62 -10.88 -4.79
CA GLN A 438 8.01 -12.12 -4.34
C GLN A 438 6.66 -12.26 -5.04
N VAL A 439 6.44 -13.34 -5.75
CA VAL A 439 5.25 -13.51 -6.60
C VAL A 439 4.42 -14.71 -6.12
N ARG A 440 3.10 -14.57 -6.18
CA ARG A 440 2.14 -15.67 -6.05
C ARG A 440 1.33 -15.77 -7.32
N VAL A 441 1.59 -16.79 -8.12
CA VAL A 441 0.90 -17.03 -9.40
C VAL A 441 -0.37 -17.83 -9.15
N PHE A 442 -1.50 -17.38 -9.67
CA PHE A 442 -2.79 -18.05 -9.44
C PHE A 442 -2.88 -19.35 -10.21
N THR A 443 -3.47 -20.36 -9.58
CA THR A 443 -3.62 -21.72 -10.10
C THR A 443 -5.07 -22.13 -10.36
N GLY A 444 -6.03 -21.30 -9.95
CA GLY A 444 -7.45 -21.58 -10.10
C GLY A 444 -8.33 -20.34 -9.98
N ALA A 445 -9.64 -20.56 -10.05
CA ALA A 445 -10.64 -19.52 -9.83
C ALA A 445 -10.64 -19.04 -8.37
N ALA A 446 -11.23 -17.87 -8.14
CA ALA A 446 -11.43 -17.37 -6.80
C ALA A 446 -12.61 -18.11 -6.16
N GLU A 447 -12.42 -18.58 -4.93
CA GLU A 447 -13.47 -19.18 -4.12
C GLU A 447 -13.76 -18.28 -2.92
N GLU A 448 -15.03 -18.10 -2.58
CA GLU A 448 -15.42 -17.33 -1.42
C GLU A 448 -15.30 -18.19 -0.16
N SER A 449 -14.48 -17.76 0.80
CA SER A 449 -14.26 -18.47 2.05
C SER A 449 -14.14 -17.47 3.21
N PRO A 450 -14.58 -17.82 4.43
CA PRO A 450 -14.18 -17.09 5.63
C PRO A 450 -12.67 -16.98 5.68
N ALA A 451 -12.15 -15.78 5.88
CA ALA A 451 -10.71 -15.54 5.90
C ALA A 451 -10.32 -14.60 7.02
N VAL A 452 -9.14 -14.87 7.58
CA VAL A 452 -8.53 -14.07 8.66
C VAL A 452 -7.20 -13.49 8.19
N PRO A 453 -6.74 -12.37 8.76
CA PRO A 453 -5.38 -11.92 8.55
C PRO A 453 -4.38 -13.03 8.91
N ALA A 454 -3.35 -13.21 8.10
CA ALA A 454 -2.32 -14.23 8.33
C ALA A 454 -1.63 -14.02 9.71
N SER A 455 -1.55 -12.78 10.18
CA SER A 455 -1.03 -12.40 11.50
C SER A 455 -1.90 -12.86 12.68
N ALA A 456 -3.16 -13.25 12.43
CA ALA A 456 -4.07 -13.76 13.46
C ALA A 456 -3.81 -15.24 13.80
N ILE A 457 -3.15 -15.98 12.91
CA ILE A 457 -2.87 -17.40 13.09
C ILE A 457 -1.53 -17.55 13.80
N LEU A 458 -1.55 -18.20 14.96
CA LEU A 458 -0.34 -18.58 15.68
C LEU A 458 -0.11 -20.08 15.59
N ASP A 459 1.16 -20.47 15.56
CA ASP A 459 1.54 -21.84 15.86
C ASP A 459 1.57 -22.02 17.38
N ASP A 460 0.76 -22.95 17.88
CA ASP A 460 0.77 -23.37 19.26
C ASP A 460 1.01 -24.87 19.36
N ASN A 461 2.27 -25.25 19.61
CA ASN A 461 2.74 -26.64 19.71
C ASN A 461 2.46 -27.46 18.43
N GLY A 462 2.68 -26.86 17.25
CA GLY A 462 2.47 -27.49 15.96
C GLY A 462 1.01 -27.48 15.49
N GLN A 463 0.11 -26.82 16.22
CA GLN A 463 -1.28 -26.62 15.81
C GLN A 463 -1.54 -25.14 15.48
N PRO A 464 -2.11 -24.84 14.31
CA PRO A 464 -2.56 -23.48 13.99
C PRO A 464 -3.79 -23.11 14.85
N VAL A 465 -3.69 -21.98 15.54
CA VAL A 465 -4.74 -21.47 16.44
C VAL A 465 -5.02 -19.99 16.18
N VAL A 466 -6.23 -19.57 16.50
CA VAL A 466 -6.63 -18.16 16.56
C VAL A 466 -7.26 -17.86 17.92
N PHE A 467 -7.30 -16.58 18.28
CA PHE A 467 -7.99 -16.11 19.48
C PHE A 467 -9.24 -15.36 19.05
N VAL A 468 -10.41 -15.93 19.34
CA VAL A 468 -11.72 -15.36 19.00
C VAL A 468 -12.15 -14.45 20.14
N GLN A 469 -12.55 -13.23 19.82
CA GLN A 469 -13.11 -12.29 20.78
C GLN A 469 -14.57 -12.66 21.04
N THR A 470 -14.85 -13.18 22.24
CA THR A 470 -16.21 -13.55 22.68
C THR A 470 -16.88 -12.45 23.51
N GLY A 471 -16.10 -11.46 23.95
CA GLY A 471 -16.55 -10.23 24.60
C GLY A 471 -15.42 -9.19 24.56
N GLY A 472 -15.70 -7.97 25.01
CA GLY A 472 -14.77 -6.84 24.94
C GLY A 472 -13.41 -7.14 25.57
N GLU A 473 -13.42 -7.94 26.63
CA GLU A 473 -12.23 -8.36 27.38
C GLU A 473 -12.06 -9.89 27.43
N SER A 474 -12.92 -10.64 26.75
CA SER A 474 -12.97 -12.11 26.83
C SER A 474 -12.62 -12.75 25.50
N PHE A 475 -11.62 -13.63 25.52
CA PHE A 475 -11.10 -14.31 24.34
C PHE A 475 -11.14 -15.83 24.51
N GLU A 476 -11.33 -16.54 23.42
CA GLU A 476 -11.34 -18.00 23.38
C GLU A 476 -10.23 -18.47 22.42
N ARG A 477 -9.36 -19.37 22.90
CA ARG A 477 -8.38 -20.04 22.04
C ARG A 477 -9.08 -21.11 21.24
N ARG A 478 -9.01 -21.03 19.90
CA ARG A 478 -9.63 -22.01 19.02
C ARG A 478 -8.63 -22.54 18.00
N ALA A 479 -8.56 -23.87 17.89
CA ALA A 479 -7.82 -24.51 16.81
C ALA A 479 -8.56 -24.28 15.48
N VAL A 480 -7.79 -24.08 14.41
CA VAL A 480 -8.36 -23.83 13.07
C VAL A 480 -7.75 -24.75 12.04
N VAL A 481 -8.51 -25.05 10.99
CA VAL A 481 -7.98 -25.68 9.79
C VAL A 481 -7.71 -24.58 8.76
N ALA A 482 -6.45 -24.14 8.69
CA ALA A 482 -6.02 -23.16 7.70
C ALA A 482 -6.12 -23.75 6.27
N GLY A 483 -6.67 -22.94 5.37
CA GLY A 483 -6.83 -23.25 3.96
C GLY A 483 -5.82 -22.50 3.10
N LEU A 484 -6.30 -22.03 1.94
CA LEU A 484 -5.50 -21.28 0.98
C LEU A 484 -5.08 -19.92 1.55
N ARG A 485 -3.85 -19.51 1.23
CA ARG A 485 -3.34 -18.18 1.55
C ARG A 485 -3.34 -17.31 0.29
N ASP A 486 -3.88 -16.11 0.46
CA ASP A 486 -4.02 -15.10 -0.57
C ASP A 486 -3.53 -13.77 0.02
N GLY A 487 -2.31 -13.38 -0.35
CA GLY A 487 -1.61 -12.22 0.21
C GLY A 487 -1.50 -12.29 1.74
N ASP A 488 -2.11 -11.29 2.39
CA ASP A 488 -2.12 -11.12 3.85
C ASP A 488 -3.27 -11.85 4.54
N PHE A 489 -4.09 -12.60 3.79
CA PHE A 489 -5.23 -13.31 4.33
C PHE A 489 -5.10 -14.82 4.13
N VAL A 490 -5.65 -15.58 5.07
CA VAL A 490 -5.69 -17.04 5.05
C VAL A 490 -7.14 -17.47 5.18
N ALA A 491 -7.61 -18.25 4.22
CA ALA A 491 -8.91 -18.90 4.31
C ALA A 491 -8.93 -19.84 5.51
N ILE A 492 -10.03 -19.87 6.25
CA ILE A 492 -10.27 -20.83 7.32
C ILE A 492 -11.35 -21.81 6.85
N ARG A 493 -10.99 -23.10 6.82
CA ARG A 493 -11.91 -24.17 6.44
C ARG A 493 -12.77 -24.63 7.60
N ASP A 494 -12.23 -24.57 8.81
CA ASP A 494 -12.91 -24.96 10.04
C ASP A 494 -12.31 -24.23 11.25
N GLY A 495 -13.12 -24.01 12.28
CA GLY A 495 -12.75 -23.38 13.54
C GLY A 495 -13.25 -21.95 13.72
N VAL A 496 -13.44 -21.14 12.66
CA VAL A 496 -14.12 -19.83 12.80
C VAL A 496 -15.18 -19.62 11.75
N SER A 497 -16.23 -18.89 12.13
CA SER A 497 -17.37 -18.54 11.31
C SER A 497 -17.34 -17.08 10.89
N ALA A 498 -18.00 -16.77 9.76
CA ALA A 498 -18.18 -15.38 9.34
C ALA A 498 -18.94 -14.57 10.42
N GLY A 499 -18.51 -13.32 10.62
CA GLY A 499 -19.06 -12.42 11.64
C GLY A 499 -18.38 -12.50 13.01
N GLU A 500 -17.63 -13.58 13.31
CA GLU A 500 -16.78 -13.61 14.50
C GLU A 500 -15.63 -12.61 14.36
N ARG A 501 -15.01 -12.21 15.47
CA ARG A 501 -13.81 -11.37 15.46
C ARG A 501 -12.63 -12.14 16.02
N VAL A 502 -11.50 -12.07 15.33
CA VAL A 502 -10.23 -12.71 15.76
C VAL A 502 -9.19 -11.65 16.06
N VAL A 503 -8.28 -11.94 16.99
CA VAL A 503 -7.14 -11.07 17.30
C VAL A 503 -6.15 -11.10 16.13
N ALA A 504 -6.10 -10.00 15.37
CA ALA A 504 -5.24 -9.85 14.20
C ALA A 504 -3.84 -9.32 14.53
N ARG A 505 -3.72 -8.49 15.58
CA ARG A 505 -2.44 -8.04 16.17
C ARG A 505 -2.52 -8.20 17.68
N GLY A 506 -1.41 -8.60 18.30
CA GLY A 506 -1.36 -8.85 19.74
C GLY A 506 -1.76 -10.28 20.17
N ALA A 507 -1.96 -11.21 19.22
CA ALA A 507 -2.40 -12.57 19.52
C ALA A 507 -1.44 -13.32 20.47
N TYR A 508 -0.14 -13.05 20.39
CA TYR A 508 0.85 -13.66 21.27
C TYR A 508 0.71 -13.17 22.72
N GLN A 509 0.40 -11.88 22.92
CA GLN A 509 0.15 -11.30 24.23
C GLN A 509 -1.12 -11.90 24.85
N VAL A 510 -2.17 -12.12 24.06
CA VAL A 510 -3.39 -12.84 24.51
C VAL A 510 -3.06 -14.28 24.90
N LYS A 511 -2.22 -14.97 24.12
CA LYS A 511 -1.73 -16.32 24.48
C LYS A 511 -0.98 -16.32 25.82
N LEU A 512 -0.12 -15.34 26.08
CA LEU A 512 0.60 -15.24 27.35
C LEU A 512 -0.33 -14.96 28.53
N ALA A 513 -1.37 -14.14 28.34
CA ALA A 513 -2.37 -13.89 29.36
C ALA A 513 -3.13 -15.17 29.77
N ALA A 514 -3.34 -16.09 28.82
CA ALA A 514 -3.94 -17.41 29.10
C ALA A 514 -3.10 -18.29 30.03
N ALA A 515 -1.78 -18.06 30.10
CA ALA A 515 -0.85 -18.82 30.93
C ALA A 515 -0.58 -18.16 32.30
N ALA A 516 -1.10 -16.96 32.55
CA ALA A 516 -0.94 -16.27 33.82
C ALA A 516 -1.98 -16.78 34.85
N PRO A 517 -1.62 -16.95 36.13
CA PRO A 517 -2.58 -17.36 37.16
C PRO A 517 -3.69 -16.31 37.33
N ALA A 518 -4.94 -16.78 37.41
CA ALA A 518 -6.18 -15.99 37.43
C ALA A 518 -6.26 -14.92 38.55
N SER A 519 -5.38 -15.00 39.56
CA SER A 519 -5.30 -14.05 40.68
C SER A 519 -4.83 -12.64 40.31
N LEU A 520 -4.35 -12.41 39.09
CA LEU A 520 -3.94 -11.09 38.60
C LEU A 520 -5.02 -10.37 37.76
N SER A 521 -6.14 -11.03 37.46
CA SER A 521 -7.20 -10.50 36.59
C SER A 521 -8.24 -9.61 37.30
N HIS A 522 -8.28 -9.60 38.63
CA HIS A 522 -9.31 -8.90 39.42
C HIS A 522 -8.78 -7.64 40.14
N GLY A 523 -7.71 -7.03 39.62
CA GLY A 523 -7.11 -5.84 40.21
C GLY A 523 -7.91 -4.55 39.94
N HIS A 524 -9.18 -4.49 40.37
CA HIS A 524 -9.86 -3.20 40.51
C HIS A 524 -9.36 -2.54 41.79
N ALA A 525 -8.58 -1.48 41.66
CA ALA A 525 -8.34 -0.58 42.78
C ALA A 525 -9.65 0.20 43.03
N HIS A 526 -10.32 -0.14 44.13
CA HIS A 526 -11.45 0.60 44.70
C HIS A 526 -11.00 1.97 45.23
#